data_AF-A0A7U7QLW8-F1
#
_entry.id   AF-A0A7U7QLW8-F1
#
_cell.length_a   1.000
_cell.length_b   1.000
_cell.length_c   1.000
_cell.angle_alpha   90.00
_cell.angle_beta   90.00
_cell.angle_gamma   90.00
#
_symmetry.space_group_name_H-M   'P 1'
#
loop_
_entity.id
_entity.type
_entity.pdbx_description
1 polymer ?
#
loop_
_entity_poly.entity_id
_entity_poly.type
_entity_poly.pdbx_seq_one_letter_code
_entity_poly.pdbx_strand_id
1 'polypeptide(L)'
;MKISDFATRQRANQGEKMFLSQPDGTKTEEYLIVRGVDSDAYNQARSEASRRVFSLKEDDDPSPVVEENRFNLMTSLVAGWSLEEEFSEANLRDLLKECPQIGDQINQFAANRAEFFRKKPEKSSTTADTRKS
;
A
#
# COMPACT_ATOMS: atom_id res chain seq x y z
N MET A 1 20.05 -11.40 -18.84
CA MET A 1 18.78 -11.34 -18.10
C MET A 1 18.60 -12.63 -17.32
N LYS A 2 18.26 -12.56 -16.05
CA LYS A 2 17.96 -13.68 -15.13
C LYS A 2 16.53 -13.51 -14.59
N ILE A 3 15.92 -14.57 -14.05
CA ILE A 3 14.57 -14.51 -13.43
C ILE A 3 14.49 -13.42 -12.35
N SER A 4 15.60 -13.21 -11.61
CA SER A 4 15.74 -12.16 -10.62
C SER A 4 15.49 -10.74 -11.16
N ASP A 5 15.71 -10.52 -12.46
CA ASP A 5 15.54 -9.21 -13.09
C ASP A 5 14.05 -8.85 -13.27
N PHE A 6 13.14 -9.83 -13.11
CA PHE A 6 11.68 -9.67 -13.20
C PHE A 6 10.98 -9.92 -11.86
N ALA A 7 11.72 -10.23 -10.79
CA ALA A 7 11.13 -10.64 -9.52
C ALA A 7 10.49 -9.44 -8.79
N THR A 8 9.16 -9.43 -8.68
CA THR A 8 8.41 -8.35 -8.00
C THR A 8 7.93 -8.69 -6.60
N ARG A 9 7.67 -9.98 -6.33
CA ARG A 9 7.00 -10.48 -5.12
C ARG A 9 7.61 -9.97 -3.81
N GLN A 10 8.93 -10.05 -3.64
CA GLN A 10 9.57 -9.70 -2.36
C GLN A 10 9.39 -8.22 -2.01
N ARG A 11 9.65 -7.33 -2.99
CA ARG A 11 9.51 -5.88 -2.80
C ARG A 11 8.06 -5.47 -2.64
N ALA A 12 7.15 -6.07 -3.42
CA ALA A 12 5.72 -5.82 -3.28
C ALA A 12 5.21 -6.17 -1.88
N ASN A 13 5.69 -7.26 -1.28
CA ASN A 13 5.34 -7.66 0.09
C ASN A 13 5.91 -6.74 1.17
N GLN A 14 7.14 -6.25 0.99
CA GLN A 14 7.77 -5.30 1.93
C GLN A 14 7.03 -3.96 1.98
N GLY A 15 6.53 -3.51 0.84
CA GLY A 15 5.91 -2.21 0.69
C GLY A 15 6.91 -1.05 0.64
N GLU A 16 6.41 0.15 0.36
CA GLU A 16 7.18 1.39 0.33
C GLU A 16 6.39 2.51 1.02
N LYS A 17 7.10 3.55 1.48
CA LYS A 17 6.47 4.68 2.16
C LYS A 17 5.73 5.57 1.16
N MET A 18 4.43 5.70 1.35
CA MET A 18 3.60 6.68 0.68
C MET A 18 3.36 7.84 1.65
N PHE A 19 4.00 8.98 1.40
CA PHE A 19 3.83 10.17 2.23
C PHE A 19 2.45 10.79 2.05
N LEU A 20 1.90 11.28 3.15
CA LEU A 20 0.60 11.92 3.20
C LEU A 20 0.74 13.43 3.06
N SER A 21 -0.30 14.03 2.47
CA SER A 21 -0.49 15.47 2.45
C SER A 21 -1.79 15.80 3.17
N GLN A 22 -1.83 16.97 3.80
CA GLN A 22 -3.07 17.53 4.33
C GLN A 22 -4.05 17.85 3.18
N PRO A 23 -5.35 18.05 3.47
CA PRO A 23 -6.35 18.35 2.45
C PRO A 23 -6.07 19.63 1.64
N ASP A 24 -5.30 20.57 2.21
CA ASP A 24 -4.85 21.79 1.55
C ASP A 24 -3.62 21.57 0.63
N GLY A 25 -3.11 20.34 0.55
CA GLY A 25 -1.93 19.96 -0.21
C GLY A 25 -0.61 20.12 0.54
N THR A 26 -0.62 20.57 1.80
CA THR A 26 0.60 20.69 2.62
C THR A 26 1.24 19.31 2.81
N LYS A 27 2.49 19.17 2.40
CA LYS A 27 3.24 17.91 2.55
C LYS A 27 3.56 17.67 4.03
N THR A 28 3.43 16.43 4.46
CA THR A 28 3.77 16.00 5.81
C THR A 28 4.93 15.01 5.79
N GLU A 29 5.52 14.75 6.96
CA GLU A 29 6.46 13.63 7.15
C GLU A 29 5.73 12.31 7.44
N GLU A 30 4.40 12.36 7.60
CA GLU A 30 3.57 11.19 7.85
C GLU A 30 3.46 10.30 6.61
N TYR A 31 3.42 8.99 6.82
CA TYR A 31 3.39 8.01 5.75
C TYR A 31 2.57 6.77 6.10
N LEU A 32 2.07 6.13 5.04
CA LEU A 32 1.60 4.74 5.07
C LEU A 32 2.68 3.84 4.48
N ILE A 33 2.85 2.63 5.02
CA ILE A 33 3.61 1.57 4.38
C ILE A 33 2.64 0.84 3.45
N VAL A 34 2.74 1.09 2.15
CA VAL A 34 1.84 0.53 1.14
C VAL A 34 2.55 -0.60 0.41
N ARG A 35 1.93 -1.79 0.37
CA ARG A 35 2.32 -2.96 -0.42
C ARG A 35 1.95 -2.78 -1.88
N GLY A 36 2.67 -3.49 -2.75
CA GLY A 36 2.34 -3.52 -4.18
C GLY A 36 1.19 -4.48 -4.50
N VAL A 37 0.56 -4.31 -5.65
CA VAL A 37 -0.49 -5.21 -6.17
C VAL A 37 0.00 -6.65 -6.41
N ASP A 38 1.31 -6.87 -6.51
CA ASP A 38 1.90 -8.21 -6.65
C ASP A 38 2.22 -8.86 -5.27
N SER A 39 1.78 -8.25 -4.15
CA SER A 39 2.00 -8.79 -2.80
C SER A 39 1.12 -10.00 -2.49
N ASP A 40 1.58 -10.84 -1.59
CA ASP A 40 0.89 -12.06 -1.18
C ASP A 40 -0.42 -11.70 -0.47
N ALA A 41 -0.40 -10.69 0.40
CA ALA A 41 -1.57 -10.19 1.11
C ALA A 41 -2.67 -9.70 0.15
N TYR A 42 -2.31 -8.91 -0.86
CA TYR A 42 -3.28 -8.43 -1.86
C TYR A 42 -3.81 -9.56 -2.74
N ASN A 43 -2.95 -10.48 -3.18
CA ASN A 43 -3.36 -11.63 -3.97
C ASN A 43 -4.29 -12.58 -3.20
N GLN A 44 -4.05 -12.76 -1.91
CA GLN A 44 -4.94 -13.51 -1.03
C GLN A 44 -6.30 -12.81 -0.90
N ALA A 45 -6.32 -11.52 -0.54
CA ALA A 45 -7.54 -10.75 -0.42
C ALA A 45 -8.35 -10.73 -1.72
N ARG A 46 -7.68 -10.63 -2.88
CA ARG A 46 -8.32 -10.73 -4.20
C ARG A 46 -8.93 -12.09 -4.47
N SER A 47 -8.24 -13.17 -4.09
CA SER A 47 -8.76 -14.52 -4.23
C SER A 47 -10.00 -14.74 -3.35
N GLU A 48 -9.98 -14.23 -2.12
CA GLU A 48 -11.12 -14.27 -1.20
C GLU A 48 -12.29 -13.42 -1.69
N ALA A 49 -12.03 -12.22 -2.20
CA ALA A 49 -13.04 -11.35 -2.80
C ALA A 49 -13.77 -12.04 -3.97
N SER A 50 -13.02 -12.66 -4.89
CA SER A 50 -13.59 -13.44 -5.98
C SER A 50 -14.47 -14.59 -5.46
N ARG A 51 -14.01 -15.34 -4.44
CA ARG A 51 -14.80 -16.43 -3.85
C ARG A 51 -16.13 -15.94 -3.26
N ARG A 52 -16.13 -14.79 -2.60
CA ARG A 52 -17.35 -14.19 -2.02
C ARG A 52 -18.36 -13.79 -3.10
N VAL A 53 -17.89 -13.25 -4.23
CA VAL A 53 -18.76 -12.95 -5.38
C VAL A 53 -19.33 -14.23 -5.99
N PHE A 54 -18.51 -15.27 -6.16
CA PHE A 54 -18.98 -16.57 -6.69
C PHE A 54 -19.96 -17.30 -5.76
N SER A 55 -19.98 -16.98 -4.47
CA SER A 55 -20.94 -17.56 -3.53
C SER A 55 -22.32 -16.89 -3.51
N LEU A 56 -22.48 -15.77 -4.23
CA LEU A 56 -23.76 -15.09 -4.36
C LEU A 56 -24.73 -15.94 -5.20
N LYS A 57 -25.99 -15.98 -4.77
CA LYS A 57 -27.11 -16.52 -5.54
C LYS A 57 -27.65 -15.47 -6.50
N GLU A 58 -28.43 -15.92 -7.49
CA GLU A 58 -29.01 -15.06 -8.52
C GLU A 58 -29.89 -13.92 -7.95
N ASP A 59 -30.59 -14.18 -6.83
CA ASP A 59 -31.45 -13.21 -6.17
C ASP A 59 -30.74 -12.35 -5.10
N ASP A 60 -29.45 -12.58 -4.83
CA ASP A 60 -28.72 -11.82 -3.82
C ASP A 60 -28.38 -10.42 -4.35
N ASP A 61 -28.52 -9.38 -3.51
CA ASP A 61 -27.95 -8.06 -3.80
C ASP A 61 -26.41 -8.13 -3.67
N PRO A 62 -25.64 -7.90 -4.74
CA PRO A 62 -24.18 -7.96 -4.68
C PRO A 62 -23.56 -6.77 -3.94
N SER A 63 -24.29 -5.66 -3.75
CA SER A 63 -23.74 -4.39 -3.28
C SER A 63 -22.98 -4.50 -1.94
N PRO A 64 -23.49 -5.18 -0.89
CA PRO A 64 -22.76 -5.33 0.37
C PRO A 64 -21.47 -6.13 0.22
N VAL A 65 -21.47 -7.15 -0.64
CA VAL A 65 -20.27 -7.98 -0.90
C VAL A 65 -19.24 -7.20 -1.69
N VAL A 66 -19.66 -6.40 -2.66
CA VAL A 66 -18.76 -5.54 -3.46
C VAL A 66 -18.09 -4.50 -2.57
N GLU A 67 -18.85 -3.82 -1.71
CA GLU A 67 -18.29 -2.81 -0.79
C GLU A 67 -17.32 -3.42 0.22
N GLU A 68 -17.70 -4.53 0.86
CA GLU A 68 -16.82 -5.22 1.80
C GLU A 68 -15.56 -5.75 1.09
N ASN A 69 -15.66 -6.25 -0.13
CA ASN A 69 -14.50 -6.64 -0.93
C ASN A 69 -13.59 -5.45 -1.25
N ARG A 70 -14.14 -4.27 -1.56
CA ARG A 70 -13.37 -3.04 -1.79
C ARG A 70 -12.53 -2.69 -0.57
N PHE A 71 -13.13 -2.71 0.62
CA PHE A 71 -12.41 -2.46 1.87
C PHE A 71 -11.34 -3.51 2.17
N ASN A 72 -11.65 -4.80 2.00
CA ASN A 72 -10.68 -5.88 2.25
C ASN A 72 -9.47 -5.82 1.31
N LEU A 73 -9.71 -5.50 0.03
CA LEU A 73 -8.63 -5.28 -0.94
C LEU A 73 -7.76 -4.09 -0.53
N MET A 74 -8.36 -2.97 -0.17
CA MET A 74 -7.62 -1.75 0.16
C MET A 74 -6.84 -1.88 1.47
N THR A 75 -7.43 -2.49 2.49
CA THR A 75 -6.76 -2.75 3.78
C THR A 75 -5.59 -3.71 3.62
N SER A 76 -5.69 -4.71 2.74
CA SER A 76 -4.57 -5.64 2.46
C SER A 76 -3.33 -4.95 1.87
N LEU A 77 -3.51 -3.79 1.23
CA LEU A 77 -2.41 -2.99 0.68
C LEU A 77 -1.65 -2.22 1.76
N VAL A 78 -2.16 -2.04 2.97
CA VAL A 78 -1.46 -1.26 4.00
C VAL A 78 -0.82 -2.21 5.01
N ALA A 79 0.47 -2.01 5.28
CA ALA A 79 1.27 -2.82 6.19
C ALA A 79 1.59 -2.13 7.51
N GLY A 80 1.33 -0.82 7.60
CA GLY A 80 1.61 0.02 8.75
C GLY A 80 1.52 1.50 8.39
N TRP A 81 1.73 2.36 9.37
CA TRP A 81 1.77 3.82 9.19
C TRP A 81 2.63 4.50 10.25
N SER A 82 2.85 5.80 10.11
CA SER A 82 3.51 6.64 11.13
C SER A 82 2.55 7.50 11.96
N LEU A 83 1.25 7.41 11.69
CA LEU A 83 0.23 8.18 12.41
C LEU A 83 0.28 7.88 13.92
N GLU A 84 -0.21 8.83 14.71
CA GLU A 84 -0.23 8.73 16.17
C GLU A 84 -1.13 7.59 16.66
N GLU A 85 -2.24 7.35 15.96
CA GLU A 85 -3.15 6.25 16.23
C GLU A 85 -2.49 4.89 16.01
N GLU A 86 -2.86 3.90 16.82
CA GLU A 86 -2.39 2.52 16.64
C GLU A 86 -2.80 1.97 15.26
N PHE A 87 -1.85 1.35 14.57
CA PHE A 87 -2.16 0.67 13.31
C PHE A 87 -3.02 -0.58 13.55
N SER A 88 -4.31 -0.48 13.21
CA SER A 88 -5.28 -1.56 13.30
C SER A 88 -6.22 -1.55 12.09
N GLU A 89 -6.87 -2.68 11.83
CA GLU A 89 -7.86 -2.75 10.73
C GLU A 89 -9.02 -1.77 10.95
N ALA A 90 -9.48 -1.61 12.19
CA ALA A 90 -10.56 -0.69 12.54
C ALA A 90 -10.17 0.76 12.22
N ASN A 91 -9.02 1.22 12.72
CA ASN A 91 -8.55 2.59 12.48
C ASN A 91 -8.26 2.84 11.00
N LEU A 92 -7.76 1.83 10.26
CA LEU A 92 -7.56 1.96 8.82
C LEU A 92 -8.88 2.06 8.06
N ARG A 93 -9.89 1.27 8.43
CA ARG A 93 -11.23 1.38 7.83
C ARG A 93 -11.83 2.76 8.09
N ASP A 94 -11.65 3.30 9.29
CA ASP A 94 -12.14 4.63 9.65
C ASP A 94 -11.39 5.73 8.88
N LEU A 95 -10.05 5.64 8.76
CA LEU A 95 -9.28 6.53 7.90
C LEU A 95 -9.79 6.53 6.46
N LEU A 96 -10.06 5.36 5.88
CA LEU A 96 -10.52 5.23 4.50
C LEU A 96 -11.96 5.73 4.27
N LYS A 97 -12.79 5.74 5.32
CA LYS A 97 -14.14 6.31 5.28
C LYS A 97 -14.10 7.83 5.37
N GLU A 98 -13.35 8.37 6.32
CA GLU A 98 -13.25 9.81 6.57
C GLU A 98 -12.38 10.53 5.54
N CYS A 99 -11.39 9.82 4.97
CA CYS A 99 -10.43 10.36 4.00
C CYS A 99 -10.42 9.53 2.70
N PRO A 100 -11.49 9.58 1.88
CA PRO A 100 -11.57 8.80 0.63
C PRO A 100 -10.41 9.09 -0.34
N GLN A 101 -9.88 10.31 -0.34
CA GLN A 101 -8.71 10.71 -1.14
C GLN A 101 -7.46 9.88 -0.82
N ILE A 102 -7.29 9.44 0.44
CA ILE A 102 -6.17 8.58 0.82
C ILE A 102 -6.35 7.19 0.22
N GLY A 103 -7.59 6.68 0.15
CA GLY A 103 -7.90 5.42 -0.53
C GLY A 103 -7.53 5.44 -2.01
N ASP A 104 -7.85 6.53 -2.71
CA ASP A 104 -7.46 6.70 -4.12
C ASP A 104 -5.94 6.77 -4.28
N GLN A 105 -5.26 7.48 -3.37
CA GLN A 105 -3.80 7.57 -3.35
C GLN A 105 -3.15 6.20 -3.13
N ILE A 106 -3.65 5.38 -2.20
CA ILE A 106 -3.17 4.01 -1.95
C ILE A 106 -3.29 3.17 -3.22
N ASN A 107 -4.45 3.19 -3.88
CA ASN A 107 -4.68 2.40 -5.09
C ASN A 107 -3.72 2.78 -6.21
N GLN A 108 -3.55 4.09 -6.46
CA GLN A 108 -2.62 4.59 -7.47
C GLN A 108 -1.17 4.23 -7.14
N PHE A 109 -0.77 4.40 -5.88
CA PHE A 109 0.58 4.09 -5.42
C PHE A 109 0.88 2.60 -5.54
N ALA A 110 -0.02 1.73 -5.06
CA ALA A 110 0.14 0.28 -5.11
C ALA A 110 0.20 -0.28 -6.54
N ALA A 111 -0.53 0.33 -7.49
CA ALA A 111 -0.51 -0.04 -8.90
C ALA A 111 0.78 0.42 -9.62
N ASN A 112 1.42 1.48 -9.13
CA ASN A 112 2.65 2.01 -9.71
C ASN A 112 3.87 1.18 -9.29
N ARG A 113 4.13 0.08 -10.01
CA ARG A 113 5.30 -0.78 -9.79
C ARG A 113 6.61 0.01 -9.71
N ALA A 114 6.76 1.11 -10.45
CA ALA A 114 7.99 1.89 -10.43
C ALA A 114 8.35 2.41 -9.02
N GLU A 115 7.36 2.73 -8.17
CA GLU A 115 7.59 3.20 -6.79
C GLU A 115 8.35 2.17 -5.94
N PHE A 116 8.16 0.89 -6.22
CA PHE A 116 8.73 -0.22 -5.46
C PHE A 116 10.12 -0.66 -5.97
N PHE A 117 10.41 -0.41 -7.25
CA PHE A 117 11.61 -0.92 -7.93
C PHE A 117 12.57 0.19 -8.38
N ARG A 118 12.23 1.47 -8.19
CA ARG A 118 13.15 2.56 -8.49
C ARG A 118 14.39 2.43 -7.60
N LYS A 119 15.57 2.40 -8.22
CA LYS A 119 16.83 2.43 -7.47
C LYS A 119 16.86 3.71 -6.64
N LYS A 120 16.81 3.59 -5.31
CA LYS A 120 17.11 4.71 -4.42
C LYS A 120 18.56 5.11 -4.72
N PRO A 121 18.86 6.39 -5.01
CA PRO A 121 20.24 6.81 -5.18
C PRO A 121 21.00 6.43 -3.91
N GLU A 122 22.10 5.70 -4.06
CA GLU A 122 22.99 5.41 -2.95
C GLU A 122 23.42 6.77 -2.37
N LYS A 123 23.12 6.99 -1.09
CA LYS A 123 23.71 8.11 -0.37
C LYS A 123 25.21 7.83 -0.35
N SER A 124 25.96 8.51 -1.22
CA SER A 124 27.42 8.55 -1.15
C SER A 124 27.78 8.96 0.27
N SER A 125 28.31 8.01 1.05
CA SER A 125 28.96 8.31 2.31
C SER A 125 30.22 9.09 1.96
N THR A 126 30.11 10.41 1.90
CA THR A 126 31.27 11.29 1.97
C THR A 126 31.85 11.13 3.37
N THR A 127 32.78 10.18 3.54
CA THR A 127 33.75 10.23 4.61
C THR A 127 34.65 11.44 4.33
N ALA A 128 34.28 12.56 4.95
CA ALA A 128 35.14 13.72 5.07
C ALA A 128 36.30 13.36 6.00
N ASP A 129 37.36 12.81 5.43
CA ASP A 129 38.61 12.61 6.15
C ASP A 129 39.23 13.98 6.40
N THR A 130 39.15 14.40 7.67
CA THR A 130 39.57 15.71 8.15
C THR A 130 40.77 15.49 9.07
N ARG A 131 41.87 16.20 8.78
CA ARG A 131 43.08 16.47 9.61
C ARG A 131 44.12 15.34 9.66
N LYS A 132 45.43 15.60 9.56
CA LYS A 132 46.30 16.65 10.14
C LYS A 132 47.57 16.77 9.26
N SER A 133 48.02 17.99 8.94
CA SER A 133 49.14 18.73 9.58
C SER A 133 50.48 18.02 9.51
#